data_AF-A0A431I3P8-F1
#
_entry.id   AF-A0A431I3P8-F1
#
_cell.length_a   1.000
_cell.length_b   1.000
_cell.length_c   1.000
_cell.angle_alpha   90.00
_cell.angle_beta   90.00
_cell.angle_gamma   90.00
#
_symmetry.space_group_name_H-M   'P 1'
#
loop_
_entity.id
_entity.type
_entity.pdbx_description
1 polymer ?
#
loop_
_entity_poly.entity_id
_entity_poly.type
_entity_poly.pdbx_seq_one_letter_code
_entity_poly.pdbx_strand_id
1 'polypeptide(L)'
;MLNLTHYIKEIGRGKDGARDMSEQEAYELFGAILDGGVPDLELGAILIALRVKSEAEDELRGFYRAADERLIRLDKPSGRLTPVVIPSYNGARHQANLTALLALLLQRFHIPVLIHGPLEGMGRTGT
;
A
#
# COMPACT_ATOMS: atom_id res chain seq x y z
N MET A 1 16.78 13.57 -13.12
CA MET A 1 17.23 12.52 -12.19
C MET A 1 16.71 12.89 -10.82
N LEU A 2 16.01 11.99 -10.13
CA LEU A 2 15.41 12.27 -8.82
C LEU A 2 16.51 12.61 -7.80
N ASN A 3 16.36 13.69 -7.03
CA ASN A 3 17.35 14.08 -6.01
C ASN A 3 17.07 13.36 -4.68
N LEU A 4 17.48 12.10 -4.57
CA LEU A 4 17.24 11.24 -3.40
C LEU A 4 17.80 11.84 -2.09
N THR A 5 18.94 12.51 -2.16
CA THR A 5 19.56 13.18 -1.00
C THR A 5 18.66 14.28 -0.45
N HIS A 6 17.95 15.02 -1.31
CA HIS A 6 16.96 16.00 -0.87
C HIS A 6 15.81 15.32 -0.12
N TYR A 7 15.21 14.28 -0.70
CA TYR A 7 14.14 13.52 -0.05
C TYR A 7 14.56 13.01 1.32
N ILE A 8 15.67 12.28 1.41
CA ILE A 8 16.20 11.73 2.67
C ILE A 8 16.45 12.84 3.69
N LYS A 9 16.98 14.00 3.26
CA LYS A 9 17.18 15.14 4.15
C LYS A 9 15.88 15.69 4.71
N GLU A 10 14.79 15.70 3.95
CA GLU A 10 13.51 16.24 4.40
C GLU A 10 12.78 15.25 5.31
N ILE A 11 12.72 13.96 4.94
CA ILE A 11 11.98 12.95 5.73
C ILE A 11 12.80 12.36 6.89
N GLY A 12 14.13 12.43 6.83
CA GLY A 12 15.06 11.75 7.75
C GLY A 12 15.45 12.55 9.00
N ARG A 13 14.80 13.67 9.32
CA ARG A 13 15.16 14.56 10.44
C ARG A 13 14.52 14.16 11.79
N GLY A 14 13.96 12.95 11.85
CA GLY A 14 13.21 12.47 13.01
C GLY A 14 11.78 13.00 13.06
N LYS A 15 10.97 12.44 13.97
CA LYS A 15 9.52 12.67 14.04
C LYS A 15 9.12 14.16 14.06
N ASP A 16 9.83 14.97 14.84
CA ASP A 16 9.45 16.38 15.06
C ASP A 16 10.18 17.35 14.10
N GLY A 17 11.17 16.87 13.36
CA GLY A 17 12.01 17.69 12.48
C GLY A 17 11.82 17.42 11.00
N ALA A 18 11.11 16.35 10.65
CA ALA A 18 10.87 15.95 9.27
C ALA A 18 9.80 16.83 8.61
N ARG A 19 9.98 17.09 7.32
CA ARG A 19 9.02 17.81 6.50
C ARG A 19 8.22 16.81 5.68
N ASP A 20 6.92 17.08 5.56
CA ASP A 20 6.04 16.33 4.66
C ASP A 20 6.35 16.69 3.20
N MET A 21 6.33 15.67 2.35
CA MET A 21 6.40 15.87 0.90
C MET A 21 5.04 16.34 0.38
N SER A 22 5.07 17.15 -0.67
CA SER A 22 3.89 17.42 -1.50
C SER A 22 3.43 16.15 -2.22
N GLU A 23 2.18 16.15 -2.68
CA GLU A 23 1.62 15.02 -3.45
C GLU A 23 2.48 14.67 -4.67
N GLN A 24 2.99 15.70 -5.37
CA GLN A 24 3.85 15.49 -6.55
C GLN A 24 5.19 14.87 -6.19
N GLU A 25 5.84 15.37 -5.13
CA GLU A 25 7.10 14.82 -4.63
C GLU A 25 6.95 13.36 -4.21
N ALA A 26 5.85 13.04 -3.51
CA ALA A 26 5.53 11.69 -3.06
C ALA A 26 5.21 10.74 -4.23
N TYR A 27 4.48 11.21 -5.24
CA TYR A 27 4.21 10.46 -6.46
C TYR A 27 5.50 10.08 -7.20
N GLU A 28 6.40 11.05 -7.40
CA GLU A 28 7.67 10.81 -8.11
C GLU A 28 8.56 9.83 -7.35
N LEU A 29 8.67 9.99 -6.02
CA LEU A 29 9.45 9.11 -5.17
C LEU A 29 8.89 7.69 -5.19
N PHE A 30 7.59 7.52 -4.97
CA PHE A 30 6.99 6.19 -4.88
C PHE A 30 6.93 5.48 -6.23
N GLY A 31 6.73 6.23 -7.33
CA GLY A 31 6.89 5.69 -8.68
C GLY A 31 8.29 5.14 -8.92
N ALA A 32 9.34 5.90 -8.55
CA ALA A 32 10.71 5.44 -8.67
C ALA A 32 11.00 4.20 -7.80
N ILE A 33 10.43 4.11 -6.58
CA ILE A 33 10.55 2.92 -5.73
C ILE A 33 9.91 1.70 -6.40
N LEU A 34 8.67 1.84 -6.89
CA LEU A 34 7.93 0.74 -7.51
C LEU A 34 8.57 0.25 -8.82
N ASP A 35 9.25 1.14 -9.55
CA ASP A 35 9.95 0.82 -10.80
C ASP A 35 11.40 0.31 -10.59
N GLY A 36 11.86 0.21 -9.34
CA GLY A 36 13.23 -0.23 -9.02
C GLY A 36 14.32 0.81 -9.34
N GLY A 37 13.95 2.10 -9.43
CA GLY A 37 14.85 3.21 -9.75
C GLY A 37 15.58 3.81 -8.55
N VAL A 38 15.40 3.27 -7.34
CA VAL A 38 16.05 3.74 -6.11
C VAL A 38 17.07 2.70 -5.63
N PRO A 39 18.36 3.04 -5.47
CA PRO A 39 19.36 2.09 -4.97
C PRO A 39 19.08 1.64 -3.53
N ASP A 40 19.54 0.45 -3.16
CA ASP A 40 19.19 -0.23 -1.89
C ASP A 40 19.49 0.59 -0.63
N LEU A 41 20.60 1.33 -0.62
CA LEU A 41 21.00 2.14 0.54
C LEU A 41 20.00 3.28 0.78
N GLU A 42 19.69 4.03 -0.26
CA GLU A 42 18.72 5.12 -0.24
C GLU A 42 17.32 4.59 0.04
N LEU A 43 16.93 3.47 -0.56
CA LEU A 43 15.64 2.81 -0.31
C LEU A 43 15.50 2.46 1.17
N GLY A 44 16.50 1.84 1.77
CA GLY A 44 16.51 1.52 3.20
C GLY A 44 16.36 2.77 4.07
N ALA A 45 17.07 3.85 3.74
CA ALA A 45 16.96 5.13 4.45
C ALA A 45 15.56 5.74 4.34
N ILE A 46 14.98 5.75 3.15
CA ILE A 46 13.62 6.25 2.89
C ILE A 46 12.58 5.47 3.69
N LEU A 47 12.63 4.13 3.63
CA LEU A 47 11.64 3.28 4.31
C LEU A 47 11.67 3.46 5.84
N ILE A 48 12.86 3.57 6.43
CA ILE A 48 12.99 3.81 7.88
C ILE A 48 12.54 5.22 8.24
N ALA A 49 12.89 6.24 7.43
CA ALA A 49 12.46 7.61 7.68
C ALA A 49 10.93 7.74 7.64
N LEU A 50 10.27 7.18 6.63
CA LEU A 50 8.80 7.14 6.54
C LEU A 50 8.19 6.39 7.73
N ARG A 51 8.79 5.27 8.16
CA ARG A 51 8.31 4.52 9.33
C ARG A 51 8.36 5.33 10.63
N VAL A 52 9.38 6.17 10.81
CA VAL A 52 9.55 6.99 12.02
C VAL A 52 8.69 8.26 11.97
N LYS A 53 8.62 8.91 10.81
CA LYS A 53 7.82 10.12 10.57
C LYS A 53 6.32 9.82 10.57
N SER A 54 5.94 8.69 9.98
CA SER A 54 4.59 8.38 9.46
C SER A 54 4.23 9.21 8.22
N GLU A 55 3.32 8.67 7.41
CA GLU A 55 2.87 9.29 6.17
C GLU A 55 1.86 10.42 6.42
N ALA A 56 2.00 11.53 5.69
CA ALA A 56 1.05 12.63 5.66
C ALA A 56 -0.03 12.42 4.58
N GLU A 57 -1.08 13.25 4.61
CA GLU A 57 -2.20 13.13 3.66
C GLU A 57 -1.77 13.27 2.20
N ASP A 58 -1.00 14.31 1.88
CA ASP A 58 -0.49 14.56 0.53
C ASP A 58 0.44 13.44 0.07
N GLU A 59 1.24 12.89 0.99
CA GLU A 59 2.13 11.77 0.71
C GLU A 59 1.32 10.52 0.32
N LEU A 60 0.28 10.19 1.09
CA LEU A 60 -0.61 9.07 0.80
C LEU A 60 -1.32 9.22 -0.55
N ARG A 61 -1.75 10.44 -0.92
CA ARG A 61 -2.34 10.73 -2.24
C ARG A 61 -1.33 10.48 -3.36
N GLY A 62 -0.10 10.95 -3.21
CA GLY A 62 0.96 10.76 -4.19
C GLY A 62 1.36 9.29 -4.34
N PHE A 63 1.53 8.59 -3.22
CA PHE A 63 1.82 7.15 -3.18
C PHE A 63 0.71 6.34 -3.84
N TYR A 64 -0.55 6.65 -3.52
CA TYR A 64 -1.70 6.00 -4.13
C TYR A 64 -1.75 6.23 -5.64
N ARG A 65 -1.52 7.46 -6.11
CA ARG A 65 -1.49 7.78 -7.54
C ARG A 65 -0.44 6.97 -8.29
N ALA A 66 0.77 6.88 -7.74
CA ALA A 66 1.84 6.07 -8.31
C ALA A 66 1.51 4.56 -8.31
N ALA A 67 0.89 4.06 -7.24
CA ALA A 67 0.45 2.68 -7.18
C ALA A 67 -0.67 2.39 -8.20
N ASP A 68 -1.68 3.25 -8.29
CA ASP A 68 -2.87 3.08 -9.14
C ASP A 68 -2.51 2.98 -10.63
N GLU A 69 -1.49 3.71 -11.09
CA GLU A 69 -0.95 3.59 -12.46
C GLU A 69 -0.35 2.20 -12.76
N ARG A 70 0.06 1.45 -11.73
CA ARG A 70 0.71 0.14 -11.83
C ARG A 70 -0.19 -1.02 -11.43
N LEU A 71 -1.41 -0.75 -10.96
CA LEU A 71 -2.36 -1.81 -10.57
C LEU A 71 -2.95 -2.51 -11.80
N ILE A 72 -3.14 -3.83 -11.67
CA ILE A 72 -3.90 -4.62 -12.63
C ILE A 72 -5.34 -4.12 -12.64
N ARG A 73 -5.84 -3.77 -13.82
CA ARG A 73 -7.24 -3.36 -14.01
C ARG A 73 -8.10 -4.60 -14.28
N LEU A 74 -9.21 -4.70 -13.55
CA LEU A 74 -10.21 -5.75 -13.71
C LEU A 74 -11.53 -5.10 -14.08
N ASP A 75 -12.22 -5.69 -15.05
CA ASP A 75 -13.56 -5.26 -15.40
C ASP A 75 -14.57 -5.71 -14.34
N LYS A 76 -15.54 -4.85 -14.06
CA LYS A 76 -16.66 -5.20 -13.19
C LYS A 76 -17.44 -6.37 -13.84
N PRO A 77 -17.72 -7.46 -13.11
CA PRO A 77 -18.57 -8.54 -13.60
C PRO A 77 -19.96 -8.03 -14.01
N SER A 78 -20.53 -8.65 -15.05
CA SER A 78 -21.90 -8.35 -15.49
C SER A 78 -22.90 -8.60 -14.35
N GLY A 79 -23.74 -7.62 -14.06
CA GLY A 79 -24.74 -7.72 -12.99
C GLY A 79 -25.06 -6.38 -12.35
N ARG A 80 -26.10 -6.37 -11.52
CA ARG A 80 -26.56 -5.14 -10.84
C ARG A 80 -25.77 -4.83 -9.57
N LEU A 81 -25.25 -5.85 -8.89
CA LEU A 81 -24.56 -5.68 -7.61
C LEU A 81 -23.16 -5.07 -7.81
N THR A 82 -22.75 -4.24 -6.85
CA THR A 82 -21.41 -3.65 -6.81
C THR A 82 -20.43 -4.64 -6.18
N PRO A 83 -19.28 -4.92 -6.81
CA PRO A 83 -18.27 -5.78 -6.22
C PRO A 83 -17.74 -5.23 -4.90
N VAL A 84 -17.42 -6.13 -3.97
CA VAL A 84 -16.73 -5.81 -2.72
C VAL A 84 -15.26 -6.21 -2.86
N VAL A 85 -14.36 -5.26 -2.64
CA VAL A 85 -12.90 -5.50 -2.63
C VAL A 85 -12.42 -5.56 -1.18
N ILE A 86 -11.77 -6.65 -0.81
CA ILE A 86 -11.31 -6.91 0.56
C ILE A 86 -9.77 -7.05 0.57
N PRO A 87 -9.03 -6.04 1.08
CA PRO A 87 -7.59 -6.17 1.30
C PRO A 87 -7.30 -7.09 2.49
N SER A 88 -6.32 -7.96 2.35
CA SER A 88 -5.89 -8.89 3.40
C SER A 88 -4.37 -9.04 3.45
N TYR A 89 -3.69 -8.05 4.03
CA TYR A 89 -2.22 -7.98 4.08
C TYR A 89 -1.61 -8.36 5.44
N ASN A 90 -2.43 -8.87 6.35
CA ASN A 90 -2.01 -9.32 7.67
C ASN A 90 -2.25 -10.82 7.81
N GLY A 91 -3.32 -11.19 8.52
CA GLY A 91 -3.60 -12.56 8.93
C GLY A 91 -3.82 -12.63 10.44
N ALA A 92 -4.26 -13.79 10.91
CA ALA A 92 -4.52 -13.99 12.33
C ALA A 92 -3.31 -14.57 13.08
N ARG A 93 -3.19 -14.20 14.36
CA ARG A 93 -2.11 -14.66 15.25
C ARG A 93 -2.64 -15.39 16.49
N HIS A 94 -3.71 -14.87 17.09
CA HIS A 94 -4.27 -15.39 18.35
C HIS A 94 -5.77 -15.69 18.28
N GLN A 95 -6.40 -15.46 17.13
CA GLN A 95 -7.83 -15.71 16.88
C GLN A 95 -7.98 -16.34 15.50
N ALA A 96 -9.19 -16.79 15.15
CA ALA A 96 -9.48 -17.27 13.81
C ALA A 96 -9.48 -16.09 12.81
N ASN A 97 -8.89 -16.31 11.62
CA ASN A 97 -9.05 -15.39 10.51
C ASN A 97 -10.44 -15.62 9.87
N LEU A 98 -11.32 -14.63 9.97
CA LEU A 98 -12.70 -14.74 9.45
C LEU A 98 -12.89 -14.08 8.07
N THR A 99 -11.82 -13.57 7.44
CA THR A 99 -11.92 -12.89 6.15
C THR A 99 -12.45 -13.81 5.05
N ALA A 100 -11.99 -15.06 4.99
CA ALA A 100 -12.50 -16.05 4.02
C ALA A 100 -13.98 -16.38 4.27
N LEU A 101 -14.39 -16.51 5.54
CA LEU A 101 -15.79 -16.73 5.89
C LEU A 101 -16.67 -15.56 5.43
N LEU A 102 -16.26 -14.31 5.66
CA LEU A 102 -16.98 -13.12 5.20
C LEU A 102 -17.17 -13.14 3.67
N ALA A 103 -16.12 -13.43 2.90
CA ALA A 103 -16.20 -13.48 1.44
C ALA A 103 -17.18 -14.56 0.95
N LEU A 104 -17.15 -15.74 1.56
CA LEU A 104 -18.08 -16.83 1.24
C LEU A 104 -19.53 -16.50 1.61
N LEU A 105 -19.75 -15.77 2.71
CA LEU A 105 -21.09 -15.30 3.08
C LEU A 105 -21.62 -14.25 2.10
N LEU A 106 -20.80 -13.29 1.67
CA LEU A 106 -21.17 -12.31 0.64
C LEU A 106 -21.55 -12.97 -0.69
N GLN A 107 -20.81 -14.01 -1.08
CA GLN A 107 -21.12 -14.81 -2.28
C GLN A 107 -22.50 -15.50 -2.21
N ARG A 108 -22.97 -15.89 -1.01
CA ARG A 108 -24.34 -16.43 -0.85
C ARG A 108 -25.43 -15.40 -1.15
N PHE A 109 -25.12 -14.11 -1.06
CA PHE A 109 -26.01 -13.02 -1.49
C PHE A 109 -25.74 -12.59 -2.95
N HIS A 110 -24.99 -13.39 -3.71
CA HIS A 110 -24.57 -13.14 -5.10
C HIS A 110 -23.74 -11.86 -5.28
N ILE A 111 -23.14 -11.33 -4.20
CA ILE A 111 -22.25 -10.16 -4.27
C ILE A 111 -20.90 -10.63 -4.82
N PRO A 112 -20.38 -10.04 -5.93
CA PRO A 112 -19.04 -10.34 -6.40
C PRO A 112 -18.00 -9.88 -5.37
N VAL A 113 -17.04 -10.74 -5.04
CA VAL A 113 -15.99 -10.43 -4.06
C VAL A 113 -14.61 -10.64 -4.68
N LEU A 114 -13.73 -9.65 -4.51
CA LEU A 114 -12.31 -9.74 -4.79
C LEU A 114 -11.53 -9.63 -3.48
N ILE A 115 -10.74 -10.65 -3.15
CA ILE A 115 -9.77 -10.59 -2.05
C ILE A 115 -8.39 -10.41 -2.65
N HIS A 116 -7.57 -9.52 -2.08
CA HIS A 116 -6.17 -9.36 -2.47
C HIS A 116 -5.26 -9.27 -1.24
N GLY A 117 -4.09 -9.90 -1.32
CA GLY A 117 -3.14 -10.05 -0.22
C GLY A 117 -1.91 -10.86 -0.62
N PRO A 118 -0.92 -11.01 0.26
CA PRO A 118 0.25 -11.84 0.01
C PRO A 118 -0.15 -13.32 0.00
N LEU A 119 0.57 -14.13 -0.78
CA LEU A 119 0.38 -15.59 -0.82
C LEU A 119 0.86 -16.26 0.48
N GLU A 120 1.85 -15.67 1.13
CA GLU A 120 2.39 -16.16 2.40
C GLU A 120 1.95 -15.24 3.55
N GLY A 121 1.51 -15.85 4.66
CA GLY A 121 1.01 -15.11 5.82
C GLY A 121 2.08 -14.44 6.69
N MET A 122 3.37 -14.48 6.29
CA MET A 122 4.49 -13.84 7.00
C MET A 122 4.50 -14.13 8.51
N GLY A 123 4.34 -15.42 8.89
CA GLY A 123 4.25 -15.86 10.29
C GLY A 123 2.84 -15.74 10.91
N ARG A 124 1.81 -15.49 10.11
CA ARG A 124 0.40 -15.42 10.49
C ARG A 124 -0.42 -16.41 9.68
N THR A 125 -1.60 -16.76 10.16
CA THR A 125 -2.59 -17.50 9.37
C THR A 125 -3.22 -16.55 8.35
N GLY A 126 -2.89 -16.74 7.06
CA GLY A 126 -3.43 -15.97 5.94
C GLY A 126 -4.93 -16.16 5.74
N THR A 127 -5.49 -15.46 4.75
CA THR A 127 -6.88 -15.62 4.28
C THR A 127 -6.94 -16.67 3.21
#